data_AF-G5K582-F1
#
_entry.id   AF-G5K582-F1
#
_cell.length_a   1.000
_cell.length_b   1.000
_cell.length_c   1.000
_cell.angle_alpha   90.00
_cell.angle_beta   90.00
_cell.angle_gamma   90.00
#
_symmetry.space_group_name_H-M   'P 1'
#
loop_
_entity.id
_entity.type
_entity.pdbx_description
1 polymer ?
#
loop_
_entity_poly.entity_id
_entity_poly.type
_entity_poly.pdbx_seq_one_letter_code
_entity_poly.pdbx_strand_id
1 'polypeptide(L)'
;MVSLFLPLLERVGLIILLANLLMISPFYKGLMYERSSTKVSWILILTFSIFAIISNFTGVLVGQELGLDSGGLLNLSAHTSIANTRTLTIGMSGLIGGPFVGFFVGLISGLVRWLQGGSAPYTYFISSLLIGLLSGLVGKLSLKNNRYPQVWQGSLCGALMEIVQMLCILCFIPNKAQAWSLIQLIALPMVFVNALGTGIFLSIILGTLRQEESTKAIQTHDVLELANTTLPFFRQGLTEESAQKAALEIKKFMRVSAVSVTNRHSILAHVGAASDHHIPTKEIITDLSKQVIESGEIHVVRQKSQIGCSHPDCPLEAAIVVPLFVRKKVVGSFKLYFTDAESLTYVEEQLASGLGNIFSS
;
A
#
# COMPACT_ATOMS: atom_id res chain seq x y z
N MET A 1 -6.75 34.57 13.09
CA MET A 1 -7.03 33.53 12.08
C MET A 1 -5.76 32.78 11.66
N VAL A 2 -4.69 33.45 11.20
CA VAL A 2 -3.43 32.78 10.77
C VAL A 2 -2.73 32.02 11.91
N SER A 3 -2.86 32.49 13.16
CA SER A 3 -2.25 31.85 14.34
C SER A 3 -2.72 30.41 14.63
N LEU A 4 -3.90 30.00 14.14
CA LEU A 4 -4.42 28.64 14.34
C LEU A 4 -4.00 27.65 13.25
N PHE A 5 -3.54 28.12 12.09
CA PHE A 5 -3.21 27.24 10.96
C PHE A 5 -2.03 26.33 11.27
N LEU A 6 -0.91 26.89 11.74
CA LEU A 6 0.30 26.13 12.00
C LEU A 6 0.10 25.07 13.09
N PRO A 7 -0.47 25.38 14.27
CA PRO A 7 -0.76 24.37 15.27
C PRO A 7 -1.72 23.27 14.77
N LEU A 8 -2.76 23.63 14.01
CA LEU A 8 -3.69 22.64 13.46
C LEU A 8 -3.02 21.73 12.42
N LEU A 9 -2.14 22.27 11.58
CA LEU A 9 -1.34 21.48 10.64
C LEU A 9 -0.43 20.49 11.37
N GLU A 10 0.23 20.89 12.46
CA GLU A 10 1.02 19.98 13.30
C GLU A 10 0.15 18.85 13.85
N ARG A 11 -1.08 19.15 14.33
CA ARG A 11 -2.00 18.13 14.84
C ARG A 11 -2.51 17.19 13.75
N VAL A 12 -2.75 17.68 12.53
CA VAL A 12 -3.07 16.80 11.40
C VAL A 12 -1.87 15.94 11.06
N GLY A 13 -0.66 16.52 11.03
CA GLY A 13 0.59 15.80 10.79
C GLY A 13 0.76 14.59 11.70
N LEU A 14 0.44 14.72 13.00
CA LEU A 14 0.44 13.59 13.94
C LEU A 14 -0.54 12.48 13.54
N ILE A 15 -1.78 12.82 13.16
CA ILE A 15 -2.77 11.84 12.73
C ILE A 15 -2.34 11.16 11.42
N ILE A 16 -1.76 11.92 10.49
CA ILE A 16 -1.23 11.39 9.23
C ILE A 16 -0.05 10.44 9.47
N LEU A 17 0.85 10.78 10.40
CA LEU A 17 1.98 9.91 10.77
C LEU A 17 1.47 8.59 11.36
N LEU A 18 0.48 8.66 12.27
CA LEU A 18 -0.15 7.46 12.83
C LEU A 18 -0.84 6.63 11.74
N ALA A 19 -1.57 7.26 10.82
CA ALA A 19 -2.19 6.59 9.68
C ALA A 19 -1.17 5.85 8.81
N ASN A 20 -0.04 6.50 8.51
CA ASN A 20 1.03 5.91 7.74
C ASN A 20 1.66 4.70 8.47
N LEU A 21 1.91 4.84 9.78
CA LEU A 21 2.45 3.75 10.61
C LEU A 21 1.55 2.51 10.57
N LEU A 22 0.22 2.69 10.64
CA LEU A 22 -0.72 1.58 10.50
C LEU A 22 -0.65 0.94 9.12
N MET A 23 -0.64 1.75 8.05
CA MET A 23 -0.65 1.25 6.67
C MET A 23 0.66 0.55 6.25
N ILE A 24 1.77 0.75 6.96
CA ILE A 24 3.01 -0.02 6.75
C ILE A 24 2.80 -1.50 7.13
N SER A 25 1.99 -1.77 8.17
CA SER A 25 1.78 -3.13 8.67
C SER A 25 0.96 -4.00 7.71
N PRO A 26 1.44 -5.21 7.34
CA PRO A 26 0.69 -6.15 6.48
C PRO A 26 -0.69 -6.51 7.05
N PHE A 27 -0.82 -6.55 8.38
CA PHE A 27 -2.09 -6.82 9.05
C PHE A 27 -3.15 -5.77 8.68
N TYR A 28 -2.83 -4.48 8.79
CA TYR A 28 -3.78 -3.40 8.47
C TYR A 28 -4.06 -3.30 6.98
N LYS A 29 -3.09 -3.60 6.12
CA LYS A 29 -3.34 -3.73 4.67
C LYS A 29 -4.39 -4.79 4.38
N GLY A 30 -4.28 -5.97 5.00
CA GLY A 30 -5.29 -7.03 4.89
C GLY A 30 -6.69 -6.58 5.32
N LEU A 31 -6.79 -5.85 6.45
CA LEU A 31 -8.06 -5.28 6.91
C LEU A 31 -8.69 -4.31 5.90
N MET A 32 -7.87 -3.57 5.14
CA MET A 32 -8.33 -2.64 4.10
C MET A 32 -8.90 -3.34 2.86
N TYR A 33 -8.61 -4.62 2.64
CA TYR A 33 -9.28 -5.42 1.61
C TYR A 33 -10.62 -6.00 2.10
N GLU A 34 -10.70 -6.42 3.36
CA GLU A 34 -11.88 -7.08 3.94
C GLU A 34 -12.80 -6.13 4.74
N ARG A 35 -12.87 -4.84 4.36
CA ARG A 35 -13.55 -3.78 5.12
C ARG A 35 -15.00 -4.07 5.52
N SER A 36 -15.72 -4.85 4.72
CA SER A 36 -17.12 -5.19 4.97
C SER A 36 -17.31 -6.24 6.08
N SER A 37 -16.23 -6.88 6.52
CA SER A 37 -16.27 -7.86 7.60
C SER A 37 -16.61 -7.21 8.94
N THR A 38 -17.50 -7.85 9.69
CA THR A 38 -17.88 -7.41 11.04
C THR A 38 -16.71 -7.44 12.02
N LYS A 39 -15.79 -8.41 11.86
CA LYS A 39 -14.55 -8.46 12.67
C LYS A 39 -13.67 -7.24 12.41
N VAL A 40 -13.51 -6.87 11.13
CA VAL A 40 -12.75 -5.69 10.72
C VAL A 40 -13.39 -4.42 11.27
N SER A 41 -14.73 -4.32 11.22
CA SER A 41 -15.47 -3.18 11.77
C SER A 41 -15.14 -2.91 13.24
N TRP A 42 -15.06 -3.94 14.09
CA TRP A 42 -14.68 -3.79 15.49
C TRP A 42 -13.24 -3.32 15.69
N ILE A 43 -12.30 -3.83 14.88
CA ILE A 43 -10.91 -3.38 14.91
C ILE A 43 -10.83 -1.91 14.50
N LEU A 44 -11.53 -1.51 13.43
CA LEU A 44 -11.57 -0.12 13.00
C LEU A 44 -12.19 0.80 14.08
N ILE A 45 -13.24 0.36 14.77
CA ILE A 45 -13.81 1.12 15.90
C ILE A 45 -12.74 1.35 16.96
N LEU A 46 -12.02 0.31 17.38
CA LEU A 46 -10.97 0.42 18.39
C LEU A 46 -9.86 1.42 17.94
N THR A 47 -9.32 1.22 16.75
CA THR A 47 -8.21 2.02 16.22
C THR A 47 -8.59 3.48 16.03
N PHE A 48 -9.74 3.75 15.38
CA PHE A 48 -10.18 5.13 15.16
C PHE A 48 -10.67 5.81 16.44
N SER A 49 -11.15 5.05 17.44
CA SER A 49 -11.47 5.62 18.75
C SER A 49 -10.22 6.09 19.47
N ILE A 50 -9.12 5.33 19.42
CA ILE A 50 -7.82 5.77 19.95
C ILE A 50 -7.37 7.06 19.25
N PHE A 51 -7.47 7.13 17.92
CA PHE A 51 -7.13 8.34 17.18
C PHE A 51 -8.01 9.53 17.57
N ALA A 52 -9.32 9.31 17.71
CA ALA A 52 -10.25 10.37 18.08
C ALA A 52 -10.06 10.85 19.53
N ILE A 53 -9.64 9.95 20.45
CA ILE A 53 -9.22 10.30 21.80
C ILE A 53 -7.96 11.17 21.75
N ILE A 54 -6.93 10.77 21.00
CA ILE A 54 -5.71 11.56 20.81
C ILE A 54 -6.05 12.94 20.22
N SER A 55 -6.92 13.01 19.21
CA SER A 55 -7.38 14.29 18.63
C SER A 55 -8.14 15.17 19.64
N ASN A 56 -8.89 14.58 20.56
CA ASN A 56 -9.57 15.33 21.63
C ASN A 56 -8.57 15.96 22.61
N PHE A 57 -7.45 15.29 22.92
CA PHE A 57 -6.44 15.79 23.86
C PHE A 57 -5.38 16.69 23.22
N THR A 58 -5.11 16.52 21.93
CA THR A 58 -4.11 17.32 21.20
C THR A 58 -4.69 18.62 20.61
N GLY A 59 -5.93 18.99 20.96
CA GLY A 59 -6.55 20.22 20.48
C GLY A 59 -5.83 21.50 20.92
N VAL A 60 -6.05 22.58 20.17
CA VAL A 60 -5.51 23.92 20.44
C VAL A 60 -6.60 24.74 21.14
N LEU A 61 -6.28 25.29 22.31
CA LEU A 61 -7.23 26.09 23.11
C LEU A 61 -7.49 27.45 22.44
N VAL A 62 -8.74 27.89 22.49
CA VAL A 62 -9.23 29.14 21.91
C VAL A 62 -9.98 29.92 23.01
N GLY A 63 -9.34 30.97 23.54
CA GLY A 63 -9.90 31.91 24.53
C GLY A 63 -8.89 32.32 25.63
N GLN A 64 -8.45 33.58 25.58
CA GLN A 64 -7.46 34.29 26.43
C GLN A 64 -6.01 33.75 26.41
N GLU A 65 -5.07 34.62 26.79
CA GLU A 65 -3.70 34.78 26.26
C GLU A 65 -2.90 33.51 25.99
N LEU A 66 -2.03 33.66 24.98
CA LEU A 66 -1.07 32.71 24.43
C LEU A 66 -0.04 32.26 25.48
N GLY A 67 -0.48 31.61 26.56
CA GLY A 67 0.34 30.76 27.40
C GLY A 67 0.54 29.44 26.66
N LEU A 68 1.79 29.10 26.39
CA LEU A 68 2.22 27.78 25.92
C LEU A 68 1.99 26.72 27.01
N ASP A 69 0.75 26.57 27.48
CA ASP A 69 0.41 25.57 28.47
C ASP A 69 -0.06 24.31 27.75
N SER A 70 0.78 23.29 27.89
CA SER A 70 0.57 21.89 27.57
C SER A 70 -0.87 21.48 27.87
N GLY A 71 -1.54 20.89 26.86
CA GLY A 71 -2.91 20.38 26.92
C GLY A 71 -3.13 19.36 28.04
N GLY A 72 -3.32 19.88 29.26
CA GLY A 72 -3.45 19.13 30.50
C GLY A 72 -4.86 18.60 30.70
N LEU A 73 -4.95 17.28 30.61
CA LEU A 73 -5.91 16.34 31.21
C LEU A 73 -6.92 16.94 32.22
N LEU A 74 -8.19 16.93 31.80
CA LEU A 74 -9.43 16.76 32.57
C LEU A 74 -10.39 17.92 32.88
N ASN A 75 -10.09 19.22 32.77
CA ASN A 75 -11.13 20.24 32.99
C ASN A 75 -10.94 21.55 32.21
N LEU A 76 -11.82 21.80 31.24
CA LEU A 76 -11.89 23.08 30.52
C LEU A 76 -12.75 24.09 31.29
N SER A 77 -12.27 25.34 31.39
CA SER A 77 -13.04 26.44 31.95
C SER A 77 -14.27 26.77 31.08
N ALA A 78 -15.32 27.32 31.69
CA ALA A 78 -16.64 27.52 31.06
C ALA A 78 -16.65 28.43 29.80
N HIS A 79 -15.54 29.11 29.48
CA HIS A 79 -15.40 30.05 28.37
C HIS A 79 -14.36 29.65 27.31
N THR A 80 -13.70 28.49 27.46
CA THR A 80 -12.69 28.03 26.49
C THR A 80 -13.29 27.04 25.50
N SER A 81 -12.95 27.23 24.22
CA SER A 81 -13.27 26.29 23.14
C SER A 81 -11.98 25.65 22.62
N ILE A 82 -12.09 24.49 21.97
CA ILE A 82 -10.93 23.77 21.42
C ILE A 82 -11.08 23.70 19.90
N ALA A 83 -10.08 24.17 19.17
CA ALA A 83 -9.89 23.87 17.75
C ALA A 83 -9.07 22.57 17.63
N ASN A 84 -9.61 21.55 16.97
CA ASN A 84 -8.95 20.24 16.89
C ASN A 84 -9.17 19.53 15.55
N THR A 85 -8.53 18.38 15.39
CA THR A 85 -8.57 17.55 14.18
C THR A 85 -9.50 16.35 14.34
N ARG A 86 -10.46 16.43 15.27
CA ARG A 86 -11.38 15.34 15.61
C ARG A 86 -12.36 15.01 14.49
N THR A 87 -12.85 16.03 13.80
CA THR A 87 -13.77 15.84 12.67
C THR A 87 -13.13 14.97 11.58
N LEU A 88 -11.83 15.12 11.35
CA LEU A 88 -11.07 14.29 10.41
C LEU A 88 -11.08 12.82 10.84
N THR A 89 -10.80 12.50 12.11
CA THR A 89 -10.71 11.10 12.56
C THR A 89 -12.06 10.40 12.58
N ILE A 90 -13.12 11.08 13.05
CA ILE A 90 -14.50 10.56 13.00
C ILE A 90 -14.99 10.47 11.55
N GLY A 91 -14.70 11.49 10.74
CA GLY A 91 -15.05 11.52 9.32
C GLY A 91 -14.44 10.35 8.56
N MET A 92 -13.13 10.12 8.72
CA MET A 92 -12.41 9.02 8.08
C MET A 92 -12.89 7.65 8.55
N SER A 93 -13.24 7.47 9.83
CA SER A 93 -13.73 6.19 10.34
C SER A 93 -15.06 5.80 9.70
N GLY A 94 -15.98 6.75 9.54
CA GLY A 94 -17.23 6.55 8.81
C GLY A 94 -17.00 6.35 7.31
N LEU A 95 -16.10 7.12 6.70
CA LEU A 95 -15.81 7.01 5.26
C LEU A 95 -15.21 5.64 4.88
N ILE A 96 -14.37 5.07 5.74
CA ILE A 96 -13.70 3.78 5.50
C ILE A 96 -14.57 2.61 5.98
N GLY A 97 -15.08 2.68 7.21
CA GLY A 97 -15.76 1.59 7.90
C GLY A 97 -17.29 1.63 7.83
N GLY A 98 -17.86 2.65 7.18
CA GLY A 98 -19.29 2.82 7.05
C GLY A 98 -19.99 3.36 8.31
N PRO A 99 -21.33 3.37 8.32
CA PRO A 99 -22.12 4.10 9.32
C PRO A 99 -22.04 3.48 10.70
N PHE A 100 -21.87 2.16 10.80
CA PHE A 100 -21.70 1.47 12.07
C PHE A 100 -20.40 1.91 12.76
N VAL A 101 -19.27 1.85 12.05
CA VAL A 101 -17.96 2.27 12.58
C VAL A 101 -17.96 3.75 12.92
N GLY A 102 -18.45 4.60 11.99
CA GLY A 102 -18.52 6.05 12.19
C GLY A 102 -19.36 6.44 13.41
N PHE A 103 -20.51 5.80 13.61
CA PHE A 103 -21.37 6.04 14.77
C PHE A 103 -20.67 5.74 16.10
N PHE A 104 -20.05 4.56 16.26
CA PHE A 104 -19.40 4.19 17.52
C PHE A 104 -18.16 5.05 17.82
N VAL A 105 -17.37 5.38 16.80
CA VAL A 105 -16.23 6.30 16.97
C VAL A 105 -16.72 7.70 17.33
N GLY A 106 -17.78 8.19 16.69
CA GLY A 106 -18.43 9.46 17.01
C GLY A 106 -18.98 9.49 18.43
N LEU A 107 -19.59 8.39 18.89
CA LEU A 107 -20.10 8.22 20.24
C LEU A 107 -18.98 8.29 21.28
N ILE A 108 -17.92 7.50 21.11
CA ILE A 108 -16.78 7.45 22.04
C ILE A 108 -16.07 8.81 22.07
N SER A 109 -15.77 9.39 20.91
CA SER A 109 -15.10 10.69 20.82
C SER A 109 -15.96 11.83 21.38
N GLY A 110 -17.28 11.80 21.09
CA GLY A 110 -18.24 12.75 21.65
C GLY A 110 -18.33 12.65 23.17
N LEU A 111 -18.39 11.42 23.71
CA LEU A 111 -18.47 11.19 25.16
C LEU A 111 -17.20 11.70 25.87
N VAL A 112 -16.03 11.40 25.31
CA VAL A 112 -14.76 11.92 25.83
C VAL A 112 -14.76 13.45 25.83
N ARG A 113 -15.26 14.07 24.77
CA ARG A 113 -15.37 15.54 24.70
C ARG A 113 -16.36 16.10 25.72
N TRP A 114 -17.48 15.40 25.95
CA TRP A 114 -18.44 15.78 26.98
C TRP A 114 -17.78 15.78 28.36
N LEU A 115 -17.05 14.72 28.68
CA LEU A 115 -16.35 14.56 29.96
C LEU A 115 -15.27 15.64 30.18
N GLN A 116 -14.66 16.17 29.12
CA GLN A 116 -13.69 17.27 29.21
C GLN A 116 -14.31 18.64 29.59
N GLY A 117 -15.64 18.80 29.51
CA GLY A 117 -16.33 20.04 29.88
C GLY A 117 -16.17 21.20 28.88
N GLY A 118 -16.25 22.45 29.35
CA GLY A 118 -16.18 23.68 28.52
C GLY A 118 -17.54 24.24 28.13
N SER A 119 -17.58 25.20 27.19
CA SER A 119 -18.83 25.83 26.75
C SER A 119 -19.71 24.86 25.92
N ALA A 120 -20.93 24.59 26.38
CA ALA A 120 -21.94 23.78 25.68
C ALA A 120 -21.43 22.41 25.16
N PRO A 121 -20.90 21.53 26.03
CA PRO A 121 -20.23 20.28 25.63
C PRO A 121 -21.15 19.31 24.87
N TYR A 122 -22.46 19.35 25.15
CA TYR A 122 -23.47 18.57 24.45
C TYR A 122 -23.52 18.87 22.93
N THR A 123 -23.17 20.10 22.52
CA THR A 123 -23.10 20.49 21.10
C THR A 123 -22.10 19.63 20.35
N TYR A 124 -20.92 19.44 20.95
CA TYR A 124 -19.82 18.68 20.36
C TYR A 124 -20.04 17.16 20.43
N PHE A 125 -20.91 16.69 21.34
CA PHE A 125 -21.35 15.31 21.40
C PHE A 125 -22.32 14.99 20.25
N ILE A 126 -23.35 15.82 20.09
CA ILE A 126 -24.35 15.67 19.03
C ILE A 126 -23.68 15.77 17.66
N SER A 127 -22.81 16.77 17.48
CA SER A 127 -22.12 16.94 16.20
C SER A 127 -21.21 15.76 15.84
N SER A 128 -20.49 15.17 16.80
CA SER A 128 -19.66 13.98 16.57
C SER A 128 -20.46 12.78 16.09
N LEU A 129 -21.64 12.55 16.67
CA LEU A 129 -22.55 11.49 16.24
C LEU A 129 -23.03 11.73 14.80
N LEU A 130 -23.45 12.97 14.50
CA LEU A 130 -23.89 13.33 13.15
C LEU A 130 -22.77 13.19 12.12
N ILE A 131 -21.56 13.65 12.44
CA ILE A 131 -20.39 13.53 11.56
C ILE A 131 -20.12 12.05 11.25
N GLY A 132 -20.06 11.20 12.27
CA GLY A 132 -19.80 9.77 12.09
C GLY A 132 -20.88 9.05 11.28
N LEU A 133 -22.15 9.41 11.47
CA LEU A 133 -23.25 8.86 10.69
C LEU A 133 -23.21 9.36 9.24
N LEU A 134 -23.07 10.67 9.01
CA LEU A 134 -23.10 11.27 7.68
C LEU A 134 -21.90 10.84 6.83
N SER A 135 -20.68 10.87 7.37
CA SER A 135 -19.50 10.32 6.68
C SER A 135 -19.64 8.81 6.46
N GLY A 136 -20.25 8.12 7.43
CA GLY A 136 -20.64 6.73 7.37
C GLY A 136 -21.56 6.38 6.22
N LEU A 137 -22.56 7.22 5.92
CA LEU A 137 -23.45 7.03 4.77
C LEU A 137 -22.69 7.11 3.44
N VAL A 138 -21.73 8.04 3.33
CA VAL A 138 -20.81 8.10 2.18
C VAL A 138 -19.96 6.83 2.13
N GLY A 139 -19.45 6.38 3.27
CA GLY A 139 -18.69 5.14 3.38
C GLY A 139 -19.49 3.90 2.99
N LYS A 140 -20.80 3.85 3.30
CA LYS A 140 -21.71 2.76 2.90
C LYS A 140 -21.78 2.61 1.38
N LEU A 141 -21.80 3.73 0.65
CA LEU A 141 -21.78 3.72 -0.82
C LEU A 141 -20.45 3.15 -1.34
N SER A 142 -19.32 3.53 -0.71
CA SER A 142 -17.99 3.00 -1.03
C SER A 142 -17.88 1.49 -0.76
N LEU A 143 -18.42 1.02 0.37
CA LEU A 143 -18.44 -0.39 0.73
C LEU A 143 -19.32 -1.21 -0.23
N LYS A 144 -20.50 -0.70 -0.60
CA LYS A 144 -21.40 -1.38 -1.57
C LYS A 144 -20.73 -1.57 -2.93
N ASN A 145 -19.94 -0.58 -3.36
CA ASN A 145 -19.27 -0.61 -4.65
C ASN A 145 -17.88 -1.27 -4.60
N ASN A 146 -17.45 -1.79 -3.45
CA ASN A 146 -16.09 -2.33 -3.20
C ASN A 146 -14.97 -1.42 -3.71
N ARG A 147 -15.19 -0.10 -3.66
CA ARG A 147 -14.23 0.91 -4.13
C ARG A 147 -14.11 2.01 -3.11
N TYR A 148 -12.88 2.41 -2.82
CA TYR A 148 -12.63 3.58 -2.00
C TYR A 148 -13.04 4.86 -2.76
N PRO A 149 -13.49 5.90 -2.05
CA PRO A 149 -13.67 7.22 -2.64
C PRO A 149 -12.35 7.75 -3.20
N GLN A 150 -12.41 8.64 -4.18
CA GLN A 150 -11.21 9.34 -4.66
C GLN A 150 -10.72 10.36 -3.62
N VAL A 151 -9.44 10.73 -3.69
CA VAL A 151 -8.82 11.70 -2.76
C VAL A 151 -9.61 12.99 -2.65
N TRP A 152 -10.04 13.56 -3.78
CA TRP A 152 -10.83 14.80 -3.78
C TRP A 152 -12.22 14.62 -3.14
N GLN A 153 -12.85 13.45 -3.31
CA GLN A 153 -14.13 13.12 -2.67
C GLN A 153 -13.97 12.99 -1.16
N GLY A 154 -12.85 12.41 -0.71
CA GLY A 154 -12.44 12.38 0.69
C GLY A 154 -12.31 13.79 1.26
N SER A 155 -11.50 14.65 0.62
CA SER A 155 -11.34 16.04 1.06
C SER A 155 -12.65 16.82 1.11
N LEU A 156 -13.50 16.68 0.09
CA LEU A 156 -14.82 17.29 0.06
C LEU A 156 -15.69 16.79 1.21
N CYS A 157 -15.69 15.49 1.49
CA CYS A 157 -16.39 14.92 2.64
C CYS A 157 -15.88 15.53 3.95
N GLY A 158 -14.56 15.68 4.13
CA GLY A 158 -13.97 16.32 5.31
C GLY A 158 -14.44 17.77 5.49
N ALA A 159 -14.46 18.56 4.41
CA ALA A 159 -14.97 19.93 4.44
C ALA A 159 -16.46 19.99 4.83
N LEU A 160 -17.28 19.11 4.25
CA LEU A 160 -18.72 19.04 4.55
C LEU A 160 -18.98 18.65 6.01
N MET A 161 -18.22 17.70 6.57
CA MET A 161 -18.34 17.33 7.98
C MET A 161 -17.97 18.49 8.92
N GLU A 162 -16.98 19.30 8.54
CA GLU A 162 -16.64 20.49 9.32
C GLU A 162 -17.72 21.58 9.22
N ILE A 163 -18.37 21.73 8.06
CA ILE A 163 -19.54 22.62 7.93
C ILE A 163 -20.68 22.15 8.84
N VAL A 164 -20.94 20.83 8.92
CA VAL A 164 -21.92 20.26 9.85
C VAL A 164 -21.57 20.60 11.30
N GLN A 165 -20.28 20.54 11.67
CA GLN A 165 -19.80 20.96 12.99
C GLN A 165 -20.12 22.45 13.26
N MET A 166 -19.84 23.34 12.31
CA MET A 166 -20.12 24.79 12.45
C MET A 166 -21.62 25.07 12.57
N LEU A 167 -22.46 24.36 11.80
CA LEU A 167 -23.92 24.46 11.91
C LEU A 167 -24.41 24.00 13.28
N CYS A 168 -23.86 22.92 13.82
CA CYS A 168 -24.19 22.47 15.18
C CYS A 168 -23.81 23.52 16.22
N ILE A 169 -22.63 24.13 16.11
CA ILE A 169 -22.19 25.24 16.98
C ILE A 169 -23.20 26.39 16.93
N LEU A 170 -23.62 26.81 15.74
CA LEU A 170 -24.59 27.89 15.56
C LEU A 170 -25.97 27.54 16.14
N CYS A 171 -26.45 26.30 15.96
CA CYS A 171 -27.77 25.87 16.41
C CYS A 171 -27.85 25.67 17.93
N PHE A 172 -26.86 24.96 18.52
CA PHE A 172 -26.96 24.45 19.88
C PHE A 172 -26.32 25.33 20.94
N ILE A 173 -25.37 26.22 20.60
CA ILE A 173 -24.86 27.18 21.59
C ILE A 173 -25.95 28.21 21.92
N PRO A 174 -26.29 28.44 23.21
CA PRO A 174 -27.34 29.39 23.61
C PRO A 174 -27.00 30.84 23.24
N ASN A 175 -25.77 31.28 23.50
CA ASN A 175 -25.31 32.62 23.17
C ASN A 175 -24.85 32.71 21.71
N LYS A 176 -25.71 33.23 20.83
CA LYS A 176 -25.43 33.35 19.39
C LYS A 176 -24.27 34.29 19.07
N ALA A 177 -24.06 35.34 19.87
CA ALA A 177 -22.91 36.24 19.69
C ALA A 177 -21.58 35.50 19.94
N GLN A 178 -21.54 34.68 21.00
CA GLN A 178 -20.38 33.83 21.30
C GLN A 178 -20.18 32.73 20.25
N ALA A 179 -21.26 32.13 19.75
CA ALA A 179 -21.18 31.12 18.69
C ALA A 179 -20.60 31.71 17.40
N TRP A 180 -21.04 32.90 17.01
CA TRP A 180 -20.59 33.57 15.80
C TRP A 180 -19.11 33.97 15.87
N SER A 181 -18.67 34.55 16.99
CA SER A 181 -17.27 34.93 17.19
C SER A 181 -16.34 33.71 17.18
N LEU A 182 -16.79 32.58 17.74
CA LEU A 182 -16.07 31.32 17.68
C LEU A 182 -15.94 30.81 16.24
N ILE A 183 -17.06 30.76 15.49
CA ILE A 183 -17.08 30.30 14.09
C ILE A 183 -16.15 31.15 13.22
N GLN A 184 -16.18 32.48 13.35
CA GLN A 184 -15.30 33.37 12.58
C GLN A 184 -13.81 33.09 12.82
N LEU A 185 -13.46 32.59 14.00
CA LEU A 185 -12.09 32.28 14.36
C LEU A 185 -11.63 30.90 13.87
N ILE A 186 -12.49 29.88 13.97
CA ILE A 186 -12.10 28.48 13.74
C ILE A 186 -12.52 27.91 12.38
N ALA A 187 -13.57 28.44 11.76
CA ALA A 187 -14.19 27.79 10.59
C ALA A 187 -13.23 27.64 9.43
N LEU A 188 -12.57 28.73 9.00
CA LEU A 188 -11.69 28.70 7.85
C LEU A 188 -10.44 27.81 8.08
N PRO A 189 -9.68 27.94 9.18
CA PRO A 189 -8.56 27.04 9.46
C PRO A 189 -8.97 25.57 9.57
N MET A 190 -10.05 25.26 10.31
CA MET A 190 -10.44 23.87 10.55
C MET A 190 -11.02 23.21 9.29
N VAL A 191 -11.86 23.91 8.53
CA VAL A 191 -12.42 23.37 7.27
C VAL A 191 -11.28 23.03 6.31
N PHE A 192 -10.32 23.93 6.13
CA PHE A 192 -9.20 23.71 5.23
C PHE A 192 -8.30 22.55 5.70
N VAL A 193 -7.84 22.62 6.95
CA VAL A 193 -6.87 21.67 7.50
C VAL A 193 -7.47 20.26 7.63
N ASN A 194 -8.71 20.14 8.09
CA ASN A 194 -9.37 18.83 8.21
C ASN A 194 -9.70 18.25 6.82
N ALA A 195 -10.18 19.06 5.87
CA ALA A 195 -10.41 18.60 4.49
C ALA A 195 -9.11 18.12 3.82
N LEU A 196 -8.03 18.87 3.98
CA LEU A 196 -6.71 18.49 3.47
C LEU A 196 -6.25 17.18 4.10
N GLY A 197 -6.31 17.07 5.43
CA GLY A 197 -5.89 15.88 6.16
C GLY A 197 -6.72 14.64 5.80
N THR A 198 -8.04 14.76 5.65
CA THR A 198 -8.90 13.67 5.18
C THR A 198 -8.48 13.18 3.78
N GLY A 199 -8.12 14.10 2.87
CA GLY A 199 -7.59 13.75 1.55
C GLY A 199 -6.24 13.04 1.63
N ILE A 200 -5.30 13.57 2.39
CA ILE A 200 -3.96 12.97 2.56
C ILE A 200 -4.07 11.57 3.17
N PHE A 201 -4.89 11.39 4.21
CA PHE A 201 -5.13 10.08 4.83
C PHE A 201 -5.64 9.10 3.77
N LEU A 202 -6.66 9.48 3.00
CA LEU A 202 -7.20 8.63 1.95
C LEU A 202 -6.18 8.33 0.85
N SER A 203 -5.34 9.31 0.49
CA SER A 203 -4.24 9.13 -0.46
C SER A 203 -3.22 8.10 0.01
N ILE A 204 -2.92 8.06 1.32
CA ILE A 204 -2.02 7.05 1.89
C ILE A 204 -2.63 5.66 1.71
N ILE A 205 -3.89 5.48 2.08
CA ILE A 205 -4.58 4.18 1.93
C ILE A 205 -4.57 3.73 0.46
N LEU A 206 -5.02 4.60 -0.45
CA LEU A 206 -5.07 4.30 -1.88
C LEU A 206 -3.69 4.03 -2.47
N GLY A 207 -2.68 4.81 -2.08
CA GLY A 207 -1.31 4.64 -2.51
C GLY A 207 -0.74 3.28 -2.09
N THR A 208 -0.94 2.89 -0.82
CA THR A 208 -0.48 1.60 -0.31
C THR A 208 -1.17 0.43 -1.02
N LEU A 209 -2.49 0.51 -1.26
CA LEU A 209 -3.23 -0.55 -1.95
C LEU A 209 -2.81 -0.67 -3.43
N ARG A 210 -2.69 0.47 -4.14
CA ARG A 210 -2.24 0.49 -5.54
C ARG A 210 -0.83 -0.04 -5.69
N GLN A 211 0.07 0.27 -4.75
CA GLN A 211 1.43 -0.26 -4.77
C GLN A 211 1.41 -1.79 -4.67
N GLU A 212 0.60 -2.35 -3.79
CA GLU A 212 0.41 -3.80 -3.68
C GLU A 212 -0.16 -4.44 -4.96
N GLU A 213 -1.17 -3.81 -5.57
CA GLU A 213 -1.74 -4.27 -6.85
C GLU A 213 -0.71 -4.20 -7.98
N SER A 214 0.11 -3.14 -8.04
CA SER A 214 1.15 -2.99 -9.06
C SER A 214 2.26 -4.03 -8.93
N THR A 215 2.69 -4.38 -7.71
CA THR A 215 3.63 -5.48 -7.48
C THR A 215 3.07 -6.82 -8.00
N LYS A 216 1.73 -7.01 -7.97
CA LYS A 216 1.06 -8.20 -8.50
C LYS A 216 0.82 -8.13 -10.03
N ALA A 217 0.55 -6.95 -10.58
CA ALA A 217 0.14 -6.75 -11.99
C ALA A 217 1.31 -6.57 -12.98
N ILE A 218 2.48 -6.13 -12.51
CA ILE A 218 3.69 -5.99 -13.34
C ILE A 218 4.17 -7.37 -13.88
N GLN A 219 3.60 -8.48 -13.43
CA GLN A 219 3.96 -9.83 -13.85
C GLN A 219 3.13 -10.45 -15.00
N THR A 220 2.22 -9.75 -15.69
CA THR A 220 1.37 -10.40 -16.73
C THR A 220 1.53 -9.85 -18.14
N HIS A 221 1.46 -8.52 -18.36
CA HIS A 221 1.56 -7.96 -19.70
C HIS A 221 2.96 -8.20 -20.30
N ASP A 222 3.96 -7.90 -19.50
CA ASP A 222 5.37 -8.02 -19.83
C ASP A 222 5.75 -9.48 -20.11
N VAL A 223 5.26 -10.42 -19.30
CA VAL A 223 5.46 -11.86 -19.49
C VAL A 223 4.80 -12.36 -20.78
N LEU A 224 3.59 -11.89 -21.08
CA LEU A 224 2.88 -12.26 -22.31
C LEU A 224 3.57 -11.70 -23.56
N GLU A 225 4.10 -10.48 -23.51
CA GLU A 225 4.87 -9.90 -24.61
C GLU A 225 6.16 -10.66 -24.86
N LEU A 226 6.92 -10.96 -23.80
CA LEU A 226 8.11 -11.80 -23.89
C LEU A 226 7.78 -13.17 -24.46
N ALA A 227 6.71 -13.80 -23.96
CA ALA A 227 6.27 -15.10 -24.46
C ALA A 227 5.91 -15.06 -25.94
N ASN A 228 5.12 -14.07 -26.39
CA ASN A 228 4.77 -13.90 -27.79
C ASN A 228 5.98 -13.70 -28.70
N THR A 229 7.01 -13.03 -28.21
CA THR A 229 8.24 -12.75 -28.98
C THR A 229 9.15 -13.97 -29.04
N THR A 230 9.19 -14.79 -27.98
CA THR A 230 10.14 -15.92 -27.85
C THR A 230 9.58 -17.27 -28.28
N LEU A 231 8.27 -17.51 -28.09
CA LEU A 231 7.60 -18.75 -28.50
C LEU A 231 7.83 -19.13 -29.97
N PRO A 232 7.82 -18.20 -30.95
CA PRO A 232 8.12 -18.53 -32.35
C PRO A 232 9.50 -19.17 -32.53
N PHE A 233 10.51 -18.76 -31.74
CA PHE A 233 11.84 -19.36 -31.80
C PHE A 233 11.84 -20.78 -31.21
N PHE A 234 11.22 -20.99 -30.03
CA PHE A 234 11.12 -22.33 -29.44
C PHE A 234 10.30 -23.31 -30.31
N ARG A 235 9.28 -22.82 -31.02
CA ARG A 235 8.47 -23.63 -31.96
C ARG A 235 9.23 -24.08 -33.22
N GLN A 236 10.33 -23.42 -33.57
CA GLN A 236 11.24 -23.87 -34.63
C GLN A 236 12.11 -25.06 -34.18
N GLY A 237 12.05 -25.42 -32.90
CA GLY A 237 12.88 -26.44 -32.26
C GLY A 237 14.02 -25.83 -31.44
N LEU A 238 14.69 -26.65 -30.64
CA LEU A 238 15.86 -26.27 -29.84
C LEU A 238 17.15 -26.44 -30.67
N THR A 239 17.43 -25.47 -31.56
CA THR A 239 18.67 -25.37 -32.35
C THR A 239 19.53 -24.23 -31.82
N GLU A 240 20.82 -24.18 -32.17
CA GLU A 240 21.70 -23.07 -31.76
C GLU A 240 21.15 -21.71 -32.23
N GLU A 241 20.65 -21.62 -33.46
CA GLU A 241 20.11 -20.38 -34.02
C GLU A 241 18.84 -19.91 -33.29
N SER A 242 17.88 -20.81 -33.06
CA SER A 242 16.62 -20.44 -32.38
C SER A 242 16.86 -20.14 -30.90
N ALA A 243 17.72 -20.91 -30.24
CA ALA A 243 18.12 -20.71 -28.85
C ALA A 243 18.82 -19.36 -28.66
N GLN A 244 19.69 -18.96 -29.59
CA GLN A 244 20.39 -17.68 -29.53
C GLN A 244 19.41 -16.50 -29.61
N LYS A 245 18.44 -16.55 -30.54
CA LYS A 245 17.41 -15.51 -30.68
C LYS A 245 16.52 -15.43 -29.44
N ALA A 246 16.09 -16.58 -28.92
CA ALA A 246 15.31 -16.64 -27.68
C ALA A 246 16.10 -16.08 -26.48
N ALA A 247 17.36 -16.48 -26.31
CA ALA A 247 18.20 -16.02 -25.21
C ALA A 247 18.44 -14.50 -25.23
N LEU A 248 18.60 -13.90 -26.43
CA LEU A 248 18.71 -12.46 -26.60
C LEU A 248 17.47 -11.72 -26.13
N GLU A 249 16.28 -12.15 -26.56
CA GLU A 249 15.01 -11.52 -26.15
C GLU A 249 14.74 -11.71 -24.66
N ILE A 250 14.95 -12.91 -24.12
CA ILE A 250 14.80 -13.18 -22.68
C ILE A 250 15.75 -12.29 -21.88
N LYS A 251 17.03 -12.18 -22.26
CA LYS A 251 17.99 -11.33 -21.55
C LYS A 251 17.58 -9.87 -21.57
N LYS A 252 17.22 -9.36 -22.75
CA LYS A 252 16.81 -7.96 -22.95
C LYS A 252 15.60 -7.62 -22.11
N PHE A 253 14.62 -8.50 -22.09
CA PHE A 253 13.34 -8.27 -21.44
C PHE A 253 13.41 -8.47 -19.92
N MET A 254 13.97 -9.60 -19.47
CA MET A 254 14.12 -9.94 -18.06
C MET A 254 15.21 -9.13 -17.35
N ARG A 255 16.06 -8.41 -18.11
CA ARG A 255 17.18 -7.59 -17.61
C ARG A 255 18.15 -8.36 -16.69
N VAL A 256 18.29 -9.66 -16.92
CA VAL A 256 19.22 -10.53 -16.18
C VAL A 256 20.64 -10.41 -16.71
N SER A 257 21.63 -10.79 -15.89
CA SER A 257 23.05 -10.67 -16.25
C SER A 257 23.44 -11.58 -17.42
N ALA A 258 22.89 -12.80 -17.46
CA ALA A 258 23.04 -13.70 -18.60
C ALA A 258 21.86 -14.68 -18.74
N VAL A 259 21.69 -15.22 -19.94
CA VAL A 259 20.71 -16.28 -20.25
C VAL A 259 21.41 -17.41 -20.99
N SER A 260 21.13 -18.65 -20.61
CA SER A 260 21.54 -19.83 -21.37
C SER A 260 20.34 -20.70 -21.74
N VAL A 261 20.36 -21.30 -22.92
CA VAL A 261 19.36 -22.26 -23.38
C VAL A 261 20.07 -23.55 -23.72
N THR A 262 19.56 -24.68 -23.24
CA THR A 262 20.15 -26.01 -23.45
C THR A 262 19.11 -26.98 -23.94
N ASN A 263 19.53 -28.02 -24.66
CA ASN A 263 18.73 -29.23 -24.83
C ASN A 263 19.12 -30.24 -23.73
N ARG A 264 18.87 -31.54 -23.95
CA ARG A 264 19.25 -32.61 -23.00
C ARG A 264 20.74 -32.96 -22.99
N HIS A 265 21.53 -32.48 -23.96
CA HIS A 265 22.88 -32.95 -24.23
C HIS A 265 23.90 -31.82 -24.27
N SER A 266 23.54 -30.65 -24.79
CA SER A 266 24.44 -29.54 -25.06
C SER A 266 23.85 -28.19 -24.68
N ILE A 267 24.73 -27.22 -24.45
CA ILE A 267 24.37 -25.80 -24.37
C ILE A 267 24.20 -25.29 -25.80
N LEU A 268 23.03 -24.74 -26.12
CA LEU A 268 22.71 -24.25 -27.46
C LEU A 268 23.00 -22.76 -27.62
N ALA A 269 22.83 -22.00 -26.55
CA ALA A 269 23.11 -20.57 -26.52
C ALA A 269 23.51 -20.14 -25.11
N HIS A 270 24.36 -19.12 -25.04
CA HIS A 270 24.65 -18.35 -23.83
C HIS A 270 24.88 -16.90 -24.23
N VAL A 271 24.17 -15.98 -23.58
CA VAL A 271 24.19 -14.55 -23.90
C VAL A 271 24.33 -13.76 -22.61
N GLY A 272 25.34 -12.89 -22.52
CA GLY A 272 25.51 -11.96 -21.40
C GLY A 272 26.84 -12.10 -20.67
N ALA A 273 26.82 -11.85 -19.36
CA ALA A 273 27.98 -12.07 -18.51
C ALA A 273 28.52 -13.52 -18.65
N ALA A 274 29.84 -13.67 -18.51
CA ALA A 274 30.53 -14.96 -18.60
C ALA A 274 30.48 -15.68 -19.97
N SER A 275 30.11 -14.98 -21.06
CA SER A 275 30.05 -15.57 -22.42
C SER A 275 31.41 -16.00 -22.98
N ASP A 276 32.50 -15.55 -22.37
CA ASP A 276 33.88 -15.91 -22.70
C ASP A 276 34.23 -17.36 -22.31
N HIS A 277 33.54 -17.95 -21.34
CA HIS A 277 33.81 -19.33 -20.88
C HIS A 277 32.55 -20.20 -20.69
N HIS A 278 31.34 -19.61 -20.60
CA HIS A 278 30.08 -20.34 -20.78
C HIS A 278 29.74 -20.49 -22.27
N ILE A 279 30.59 -21.18 -23.01
CA ILE A 279 30.46 -21.34 -24.45
C ILE A 279 29.45 -22.47 -24.76
N PRO A 280 28.68 -22.40 -25.87
CA PRO A 280 27.98 -23.55 -26.41
C PRO A 280 28.93 -24.73 -26.62
N THR A 281 28.82 -25.76 -25.77
CA THR A 281 29.64 -26.98 -25.82
C THR A 281 28.77 -28.21 -26.06
N LYS A 282 29.38 -29.28 -26.58
CA LYS A 282 28.69 -30.54 -26.92
C LYS A 282 28.17 -31.33 -25.72
N GLU A 283 28.53 -30.95 -24.49
CA GLU A 283 28.09 -31.64 -23.27
C GLU A 283 27.62 -30.65 -22.18
N ILE A 284 26.56 -31.01 -21.47
CA ILE A 284 26.10 -30.29 -20.28
C ILE A 284 27.09 -30.53 -19.13
N ILE A 285 27.93 -29.54 -18.88
CA ILE A 285 29.01 -29.61 -17.88
C ILE A 285 28.49 -29.44 -16.45
N THR A 286 27.42 -28.65 -16.23
CA THR A 286 26.95 -28.31 -14.88
C THR A 286 25.94 -29.32 -14.33
N ASP A 287 26.19 -29.86 -13.13
CA ASP A 287 25.27 -30.78 -12.42
C ASP A 287 23.87 -30.19 -12.24
N LEU A 288 23.79 -28.86 -12.05
CA LEU A 288 22.55 -28.11 -11.91
C LEU A 288 21.56 -28.32 -13.07
N SER A 289 22.05 -28.43 -14.30
CA SER A 289 21.17 -28.63 -15.47
C SER A 289 20.69 -30.06 -15.59
N LYS A 290 21.55 -31.02 -15.23
CA LYS A 290 21.21 -32.45 -15.23
C LYS A 290 20.09 -32.70 -14.25
N GLN A 291 20.18 -32.12 -13.05
CA GLN A 291 19.14 -32.22 -12.02
C GLN A 291 17.77 -31.74 -12.55
N VAL A 292 17.69 -30.57 -13.18
CA VAL A 292 16.41 -30.07 -13.74
C VAL A 292 15.90 -30.90 -14.91
N ILE A 293 16.80 -31.41 -15.76
CA ILE A 293 16.42 -32.28 -16.88
C ILE A 293 15.88 -33.62 -16.39
N GLU A 294 16.40 -34.14 -15.27
CA GLU A 294 15.99 -35.40 -14.66
C GLU A 294 14.74 -35.27 -13.78
N SER A 295 14.68 -34.25 -12.92
CA SER A 295 13.56 -34.03 -12.00
C SER A 295 12.35 -33.42 -12.71
N GLY A 296 12.57 -32.57 -13.73
CA GLY A 296 11.53 -31.72 -14.29
C GLY A 296 11.06 -30.61 -13.35
N GLU A 297 11.79 -30.36 -12.26
CA GLU A 297 11.48 -29.30 -11.30
C GLU A 297 12.40 -28.09 -11.51
N ILE A 298 11.89 -26.89 -11.27
CA ILE A 298 12.70 -25.67 -11.29
C ILE A 298 13.73 -25.74 -10.17
N HIS A 299 14.98 -25.40 -10.47
CA HIS A 299 16.04 -25.36 -9.48
C HIS A 299 16.64 -23.95 -9.37
N VAL A 300 16.85 -23.51 -8.14
CA VAL A 300 17.33 -22.17 -7.82
C VAL A 300 18.59 -22.27 -6.97
N VAL A 301 19.66 -21.63 -7.42
CA VAL A 301 20.94 -21.52 -6.70
C VAL A 301 21.22 -20.06 -6.36
N ARG A 302 21.58 -19.81 -5.11
CA ARG A 302 21.89 -18.46 -4.58
C ARG A 302 23.35 -18.31 -4.15
N GLN A 303 24.20 -19.26 -4.54
CA GLN A 303 25.62 -19.26 -4.23
C GLN A 303 26.42 -19.65 -5.47
N LYS A 304 27.54 -18.93 -5.70
CA LYS A 304 28.45 -19.16 -6.84
C LYS A 304 28.94 -20.62 -6.93
N SER A 305 29.24 -21.24 -5.79
CA SER A 305 29.71 -22.63 -5.72
C SER A 305 28.71 -23.64 -6.27
N GLN A 306 27.41 -23.33 -6.23
CA GLN A 306 26.34 -24.21 -6.68
C GLN A 306 26.04 -24.08 -8.18
N ILE A 307 26.57 -23.06 -8.86
CA ILE A 307 26.41 -22.88 -10.32
C ILE A 307 27.16 -23.96 -11.09
N GLY A 308 28.28 -24.46 -10.53
CA GLY A 308 29.09 -25.52 -11.14
C GLY A 308 29.97 -25.02 -12.30
N CYS A 309 30.33 -23.73 -12.32
CA CYS A 309 31.32 -23.21 -13.25
C CYS A 309 32.73 -23.36 -12.66
N SER A 310 33.63 -24.06 -13.36
CA SER A 310 35.02 -24.28 -12.92
C SER A 310 35.94 -23.08 -13.16
N HIS A 311 35.45 -22.01 -13.81
CA HIS A 311 36.26 -20.82 -14.08
C HIS A 311 36.39 -19.98 -12.80
N PRO A 312 37.63 -19.73 -12.30
CA PRO A 312 37.85 -19.07 -11.02
C PRO A 312 37.21 -17.66 -10.96
N ASP A 313 37.33 -16.91 -12.05
CA ASP A 313 36.84 -15.54 -12.15
C ASP A 313 35.42 -15.44 -12.73
N CYS A 314 34.61 -16.50 -12.65
CA CYS A 314 33.22 -16.44 -13.12
C CYS A 314 32.43 -15.38 -12.32
N PRO A 315 31.82 -14.37 -12.96
CA PRO A 315 31.14 -13.29 -12.25
C PRO A 315 29.71 -13.66 -11.80
N LEU A 316 29.25 -14.87 -12.09
CA LEU A 316 27.88 -15.30 -11.79
C LEU A 316 27.80 -15.77 -10.32
N GLU A 317 26.80 -15.28 -9.60
CA GLU A 317 26.61 -15.56 -8.16
C GLU A 317 25.33 -16.34 -7.86
N ALA A 318 24.30 -16.19 -8.70
CA ALA A 318 23.05 -16.92 -8.58
C ALA A 318 22.49 -17.32 -9.96
N ALA A 319 21.64 -18.36 -9.97
CA ALA A 319 20.97 -18.81 -11.17
C ALA A 319 19.62 -19.47 -10.87
N ILE A 320 18.70 -19.39 -11.83
CA ILE A 320 17.48 -20.18 -11.88
C ILE A 320 17.48 -21.00 -13.16
N VAL A 321 17.18 -22.29 -13.04
CA VAL A 321 17.12 -23.23 -14.17
C VAL A 321 15.69 -23.75 -14.29
N VAL A 322 15.11 -23.52 -15.46
CA VAL A 322 13.69 -23.80 -15.75
C VAL A 322 13.60 -24.88 -16.84
N PRO A 323 12.91 -26.00 -16.60
CA PRO A 323 12.74 -27.05 -17.58
C PRO A 323 11.80 -26.63 -18.71
N LEU A 324 12.09 -27.09 -19.92
CA LEU A 324 11.24 -26.94 -21.10
C LEU A 324 10.61 -28.31 -21.43
N PHE A 325 9.28 -28.38 -21.47
CA PHE A 325 8.55 -29.62 -21.76
C PHE A 325 7.96 -29.64 -23.17
N VAL A 326 7.97 -30.83 -23.78
CA VAL A 326 7.14 -31.16 -24.93
C VAL A 326 6.45 -32.49 -24.64
N ARG A 327 5.10 -32.54 -24.70
CA ARG A 327 4.31 -33.75 -24.43
C ARG A 327 4.72 -34.44 -23.11
N LYS A 328 4.86 -33.65 -22.03
CA LYS A 328 5.28 -34.09 -20.67
C LYS A 328 6.70 -34.65 -20.55
N LYS A 329 7.56 -34.46 -21.56
CA LYS A 329 8.99 -34.82 -21.50
C LYS A 329 9.84 -33.56 -21.47
N VAL A 330 10.81 -33.50 -20.56
CA VAL A 330 11.82 -32.43 -20.56
C VAL A 330 12.71 -32.59 -21.80
N VAL A 331 12.68 -31.59 -22.68
CA VAL A 331 13.47 -31.55 -23.93
C VAL A 331 14.71 -30.66 -23.80
N GLY A 332 14.76 -29.83 -22.77
CA GLY A 332 15.83 -28.89 -22.51
C GLY A 332 15.54 -28.02 -21.30
N SER A 333 16.28 -26.93 -21.16
CA SER A 333 16.04 -25.92 -20.14
C SER A 333 16.50 -24.55 -20.63
N PHE A 334 16.02 -23.51 -19.97
CA PHE A 334 16.68 -22.21 -20.01
C PHE A 334 17.11 -21.81 -18.60
N LYS A 335 18.14 -20.99 -18.53
CA LYS A 335 18.77 -20.53 -17.30
C LYS A 335 18.83 -19.03 -17.31
N LEU A 336 18.49 -18.42 -16.18
CA LEU A 336 18.75 -17.00 -15.94
C LEU A 336 19.84 -16.90 -14.89
N TYR A 337 20.85 -16.07 -15.17
CA TYR A 337 22.01 -15.88 -14.31
C TYR A 337 22.09 -14.44 -13.82
N PHE A 338 22.61 -14.30 -12.61
CA PHE A 338 22.73 -13.04 -11.91
C PHE A 338 24.18 -12.89 -11.41
N THR A 339 24.73 -11.69 -11.56
CA THR A 339 26.06 -11.31 -11.05
C THR A 339 26.03 -10.82 -9.61
N ASP A 340 24.83 -10.66 -9.06
CA ASP A 340 24.56 -10.33 -7.67
C ASP A 340 23.45 -11.28 -7.20
N ALA A 341 23.71 -12.04 -6.13
CA ALA A 341 22.75 -13.00 -5.60
C ALA A 341 21.47 -12.35 -5.07
N GLU A 342 21.51 -11.10 -4.59
CA GLU A 342 20.33 -10.36 -4.09
C GLU A 342 19.35 -10.00 -5.20
N SER A 343 19.84 -9.90 -6.44
CA SER A 343 19.02 -9.65 -7.63
C SER A 343 18.09 -10.83 -7.99
N LEU A 344 18.31 -12.03 -7.43
CA LEU A 344 17.40 -13.16 -7.57
C LEU A 344 16.30 -13.09 -6.49
N THR A 345 15.25 -12.31 -6.73
CA THR A 345 14.13 -12.19 -5.79
C THR A 345 13.02 -13.21 -6.09
N TYR A 346 12.02 -13.29 -5.20
CA TYR A 346 10.83 -14.10 -5.42
C TYR A 346 10.08 -13.72 -6.71
N VAL A 347 10.14 -12.44 -7.11
CA VAL A 347 9.50 -11.94 -8.34
C VAL A 347 10.11 -12.60 -9.57
N GLU A 348 11.44 -12.64 -9.67
CA GLU A 348 12.19 -13.24 -10.77
C GLU A 348 11.98 -14.75 -10.84
N GLU A 349 11.90 -15.41 -9.68
CA GLU A 349 11.60 -16.84 -9.58
C GLU A 349 10.19 -17.17 -10.14
N GLN A 350 9.17 -16.39 -9.76
CA GLN A 350 7.82 -16.57 -10.28
C GLN A 350 7.71 -16.24 -11.77
N LEU A 351 8.38 -15.18 -12.24
CA LEU A 351 8.41 -14.82 -13.65
C LEU A 351 9.04 -15.93 -14.50
N ALA A 352 10.18 -16.48 -14.07
CA ALA A 352 10.86 -17.57 -14.77
C ALA A 352 9.99 -18.83 -14.81
N SER A 353 9.31 -19.17 -13.71
CA SER A 353 8.34 -20.27 -13.66
C SER A 353 7.17 -20.08 -14.63
N GLY A 354 6.58 -18.87 -14.64
CA GLY A 354 5.50 -18.50 -15.56
C GLY A 354 5.91 -18.65 -17.02
N LEU A 355 7.10 -18.16 -17.39
CA LEU A 355 7.65 -18.31 -18.74
C LEU A 355 7.89 -19.78 -19.11
N GLY A 356 8.44 -20.58 -18.20
CA GLY A 356 8.64 -22.02 -18.40
C GLY A 356 7.34 -22.75 -18.74
N ASN A 357 6.25 -22.43 -18.06
CA ASN A 357 4.93 -22.98 -18.34
C ASN A 357 4.40 -22.59 -19.72
N ILE A 358 4.63 -21.34 -20.14
CA ILE A 358 4.20 -20.85 -21.45
C ILE A 358 5.03 -21.49 -22.57
N PHE A 359 6.34 -21.63 -22.40
CA PHE A 359 7.21 -22.27 -23.41
C PHE A 359 6.98 -23.77 -23.56
N SER A 360 6.41 -24.39 -22.52
CA SER A 360 6.17 -25.82 -22.43
C SER A 360 4.79 -26.27 -22.90
N SER A 361 3.96 -25.33 -23.38
CA SER A 361 2.56 -25.55 -23.77
C SER A 361 2.40 -26.17 -25.16
#